data_AF-A0A3D1JKV7-F1
#
_entry.id   AF-A0A3D1JKV7-F1
#
_cell.length_a   1.000
_cell.length_b   1.000
_cell.length_c   1.000
_cell.angle_alpha   90.00
_cell.angle_beta   90.00
_cell.angle_gamma   90.00
#
_symmetry.space_group_name_H-M   'P 1'
#
loop_
_entity.id
_entity.type
_entity.pdbx_description
1 polymer ?
#
loop_
_entity_poly.entity_id
_entity_poly.type
_entity_poly.pdbx_seq_one_letter_code
_entity_poly.pdbx_strand_id
1 'polypeptide(L)'
;MTPEAILADLIQCGIEPSVTPDKTGIVVPAGKLTEAQRAAVLGHKPALIACILESARITAQLLEAAMRRCDQFNDSDKARQDMREQILETPPHLRQDLLDHFMGRPTGLH
;
A
#
# COMPACT_ATOMS: atom_id res chain seq x y z
N MET A 1 17.41 -2.23 -10.37
CA MET A 1 15.96 -1.99 -10.24
C MET A 1 15.68 -1.71 -8.76
N THR A 2 14.84 -0.73 -8.42
CA THR A 2 14.43 -0.49 -7.03
C THR A 2 13.33 -1.50 -6.64
N PRO A 3 13.17 -1.84 -5.35
CA PRO A 3 12.07 -2.70 -4.89
C PRO A 3 10.70 -2.14 -5.28
N GLU A 4 10.53 -0.83 -5.25
CA GLU A 4 9.29 -0.15 -5.68
C GLU A 4 9.01 -0.34 -7.17
N ALA A 5 10.04 -0.24 -8.03
CA ALA A 5 9.88 -0.48 -9.46
C ALA A 5 9.49 -1.94 -9.75
N ILE A 6 10.03 -2.90 -8.99
CA ILE A 6 9.66 -4.31 -9.10
C ILE A 6 8.19 -4.51 -8.68
N LEU A 7 7.76 -3.91 -7.57
CA LEU A 7 6.34 -3.96 -7.16
C LEU A 7 5.43 -3.35 -8.22
N ALA A 8 5.79 -2.19 -8.78
CA ALA A 8 5.01 -1.54 -9.82
C ALA A 8 4.92 -2.39 -11.10
N ASP A 9 6.02 -3.05 -11.50
CA ASP A 9 6.06 -3.98 -12.65
C ASP A 9 5.12 -5.18 -12.42
N LEU A 10 5.18 -5.79 -11.22
CA LEU A 10 4.29 -6.89 -10.85
C LEU A 10 2.82 -6.47 -10.93
N ILE A 11 2.46 -5.32 -10.34
CA ILE A 11 1.09 -4.80 -10.35
C ILE A 11 0.62 -4.50 -11.78
N GLN A 12 1.49 -3.93 -12.63
CA GLN A 12 1.17 -3.69 -14.06
C GLN A 12 0.91 -5.01 -14.81
N CYS A 13 1.57 -6.10 -14.43
CA CYS A 13 1.28 -7.44 -14.94
C CYS A 13 0.02 -8.08 -14.31
N GLY A 14 -0.71 -7.39 -13.43
CA GLY A 14 -1.84 -7.94 -12.69
C GLY A 14 -1.42 -8.96 -11.63
N ILE A 15 -0.21 -8.83 -11.11
CA ILE A 15 0.35 -9.65 -10.02
C ILE A 15 0.32 -8.79 -8.77
N GLU A 16 -0.49 -9.18 -7.79
CA GLU A 16 -0.55 -8.52 -6.50
C GLU A 16 0.32 -9.29 -5.49
N PRO A 17 1.58 -8.87 -5.26
CA PRO A 17 2.43 -9.51 -4.27
C PRO A 17 1.92 -9.20 -2.86
N SER A 18 1.77 -10.23 -2.05
CA SER A 18 1.39 -10.15 -0.64
C SER A 18 2.52 -10.69 0.24
N VAL A 19 2.62 -10.25 1.49
CA VAL A 19 3.59 -10.83 2.44
C VAL A 19 2.95 -12.04 3.12
N THR A 20 3.74 -13.08 3.44
CA THR A 20 3.24 -14.22 4.23
C THR A 20 2.77 -13.76 5.61
N PRO A 21 1.85 -14.48 6.27
CA PRO A 21 1.40 -14.15 7.63
C PRO A 21 2.57 -14.02 8.62
N ASP A 22 3.61 -14.84 8.44
CA ASP A 22 4.83 -14.86 9.24
C ASP A 22 5.78 -13.68 8.95
N LYS A 23 5.49 -12.83 7.96
CA LYS A 23 6.30 -11.67 7.53
C LYS A 23 7.71 -12.03 7.04
N THR A 24 7.94 -13.28 6.68
CA THR A 24 9.25 -13.82 6.25
C THR A 24 9.33 -14.09 4.74
N GLY A 25 8.20 -14.06 4.04
CA GLY A 25 8.07 -14.43 2.64
C GLY A 25 7.16 -13.50 1.86
N ILE A 26 7.22 -13.63 0.53
CA ILE A 26 6.30 -12.96 -0.39
C ILE A 26 5.49 -14.05 -1.08
N VAL A 27 4.18 -13.93 -0.99
CA VAL A 27 3.19 -14.72 -1.71
C VAL A 27 2.86 -14.00 -3.00
N VAL A 28 2.89 -14.76 -4.08
CA VAL A 28 2.62 -14.29 -5.43
C VAL A 28 1.76 -15.34 -6.13
N PRO A 29 0.76 -14.95 -6.95
CA PRO A 29 -0.07 -15.90 -7.67
C PRO A 29 0.79 -16.79 -8.58
N ALA A 30 0.68 -18.10 -8.37
CA ALA A 30 1.44 -19.09 -9.12
C ALA A 30 1.10 -19.03 -10.62
N GLY A 31 2.12 -19.17 -11.47
CA GLY A 31 1.95 -19.20 -12.93
C GLY A 31 1.83 -17.83 -13.61
N LYS A 32 1.88 -16.71 -12.86
CA LYS A 32 1.87 -15.36 -13.44
C LYS A 32 3.25 -14.73 -13.58
N LEU A 33 4.24 -15.20 -12.82
CA LEU A 33 5.58 -14.63 -12.83
C LEU A 33 6.45 -15.21 -13.94
N THR A 34 7.14 -14.32 -14.65
CA THR A 34 8.24 -14.69 -15.54
C THR A 34 9.49 -15.08 -14.74
N GLU A 35 10.44 -15.80 -15.36
CA GLU A 35 11.72 -16.15 -14.72
C GLU A 35 12.49 -14.90 -14.26
N ALA A 36 12.48 -13.83 -15.06
CA ALA A 36 13.10 -12.56 -14.72
C ALA A 36 12.47 -11.91 -13.48
N GLN A 37 11.12 -11.90 -13.40
CA GLN A 37 10.42 -11.37 -12.22
C GLN A 37 10.69 -12.21 -10.98
N ARG A 38 10.73 -13.56 -11.09
CA ARG A 38 11.09 -14.43 -9.96
C ARG A 38 12.50 -14.13 -9.47
N ALA A 39 13.47 -13.97 -10.37
CA ALA A 39 14.84 -13.61 -10.01
C ALA A 39 14.90 -12.24 -9.32
N ALA A 40 14.17 -11.24 -9.83
CA ALA A 40 14.08 -9.92 -9.21
C ALA A 40 13.44 -9.96 -7.81
N VAL A 41 12.33 -10.70 -7.65
CA VAL A 41 11.64 -10.89 -6.37
C VAL A 41 12.55 -11.58 -5.35
N LEU A 42 13.30 -12.61 -5.75
CA LEU A 42 14.24 -13.31 -4.87
C LEU A 42 15.44 -12.43 -4.50
N GLY A 43 15.99 -11.68 -5.47
CA GLY A 43 17.14 -10.80 -5.26
C GLY A 43 16.83 -9.60 -4.35
N HIS A 44 15.58 -9.12 -4.35
CA HIS A 44 15.13 -7.99 -3.55
C HIS A 44 14.11 -8.36 -2.47
N LYS A 45 13.96 -9.65 -2.15
CA LYS A 45 12.94 -10.19 -1.24
C LYS A 45 12.79 -9.41 0.08
N PRO A 46 13.86 -9.16 0.87
CA PRO A 46 13.70 -8.44 2.14
C PRO A 46 13.24 -6.99 1.95
N ALA A 47 13.73 -6.32 0.91
CA ALA A 47 13.33 -4.95 0.60
C ALA A 47 11.87 -4.87 0.12
N LEU A 48 11.43 -5.84 -0.68
CA LEU A 48 10.04 -5.96 -1.11
C LEU A 48 9.10 -6.23 0.07
N ILE A 49 9.48 -7.12 1.00
CA ILE A 49 8.72 -7.35 2.23
C ILE A 49 8.59 -6.04 3.02
N ALA A 50 9.69 -5.30 3.20
CA ALA A 50 9.66 -4.01 3.88
C ALA A 50 8.74 -3.00 3.18
N CYS A 51 8.82 -2.87 1.85
CA CYS A 51 7.96 -1.98 1.08
C CYS A 51 6.48 -2.36 1.18
N ILE A 52 6.12 -3.63 1.07
CA ILE A 52 4.71 -4.07 1.17
C ILE A 52 4.20 -3.85 2.60
N LEU A 53 4.99 -4.18 3.62
CA LEU A 53 4.62 -3.95 5.02
C LEU A 53 4.44 -2.46 5.31
N GLU A 54 5.33 -1.60 4.81
CA GLU A 54 5.20 -0.15 4.96
C GLU A 54 3.96 0.37 4.24
N SER A 55 3.72 -0.06 3.00
CA SER A 55 2.51 0.33 2.26
C SER A 55 1.22 -0.12 2.97
N ALA A 56 1.19 -1.34 3.51
CA ALA A 56 0.07 -1.84 4.31
C ALA A 56 -0.12 -1.02 5.60
N ARG A 57 0.98 -0.66 6.27
CA ARG A 57 0.96 0.17 7.48
C ARG A 57 0.47 1.59 7.20
N ILE A 58 0.93 2.21 6.11
CA ILE A 58 0.45 3.54 5.66
C ILE A 58 -1.04 3.47 5.36
N THR A 59 -1.47 2.45 4.60
CA THR A 59 -2.89 2.27 4.25
C THR A 59 -3.76 2.08 5.50
N ALA A 60 -3.32 1.30 6.47
CA ALA A 60 -4.02 1.13 7.74
C ALA A 60 -4.14 2.45 8.52
N GLN A 61 -3.02 3.17 8.70
CA GLN A 61 -3.01 4.47 9.37
C GLN A 61 -3.88 5.49 8.65
N LEU A 62 -3.87 5.49 7.31
CA LEU A 62 -4.68 6.38 6.49
C LEU A 62 -6.17 6.11 6.70
N LEU A 63 -6.58 4.84 6.66
CA LEU A 63 -7.95 4.44 6.95
C LEU A 63 -8.36 4.86 8.37
N GLU A 64 -7.52 4.63 9.37
CA GLU A 64 -7.80 5.04 10.75
C GLU A 64 -7.96 6.56 10.89
N ALA A 65 -7.04 7.33 10.29
CA ALA A 65 -7.07 8.79 10.32
C ALA A 65 -8.30 9.35 9.58
N ALA A 66 -8.65 8.78 8.43
CA ALA A 66 -9.84 9.14 7.68
C ALA A 66 -11.12 8.79 8.43
N MET A 67 -11.22 7.59 9.03
CA MET A 67 -12.39 7.21 9.84
C MET A 67 -12.55 8.12 11.06
N ARG A 68 -11.45 8.52 11.70
CA ARG A 68 -11.47 9.50 12.80
C ARG A 68 -11.95 10.88 12.33
N ARG A 69 -11.62 11.28 11.10
CA ARG A 69 -12.12 12.51 10.48
C ARG A 69 -13.63 12.41 10.25
N CYS A 70 -14.10 11.33 9.63
CA CYS A 70 -15.54 11.06 9.44
C CYS A 70 -16.30 11.07 10.78
N ASP A 71 -15.75 10.48 11.84
CA ASP A 71 -16.38 10.49 13.16
C ASP A 71 -16.53 11.91 13.73
N GLN A 72 -15.49 12.75 13.58
CA GLN A 72 -15.53 14.17 14.00
C GLN A 72 -16.59 14.99 13.27
N PHE A 73 -16.82 14.72 11.99
CA PHE A 73 -17.85 15.39 11.19
C PHE A 73 -19.22 14.70 11.29
N ASN A 74 -19.33 13.66 12.12
CA ASN A 74 -20.54 12.85 12.29
C ASN A 74 -21.07 12.30 10.95
N ASP A 75 -20.14 11.91 10.08
CA ASP A 75 -20.42 11.39 8.75
C ASP A 75 -21.25 10.11 8.80
N SER A 76 -22.15 10.00 7.82
CA SER A 76 -22.98 8.82 7.62
C SER A 76 -22.14 7.59 7.25
N ASP A 77 -22.67 6.39 7.48
CA ASP A 77 -21.99 5.14 7.11
C ASP A 77 -21.61 5.11 5.62
N LYS A 78 -22.48 5.64 4.76
CA LYS A 78 -22.20 5.80 3.32
C LYS A 78 -20.93 6.63 3.04
N ALA A 79 -20.74 7.76 3.74
CA ALA A 79 -19.57 8.59 3.57
C ALA A 79 -18.29 7.90 4.08
N ARG A 80 -18.40 7.09 5.14
CA ARG A 80 -17.31 6.25 5.63
C ARG A 80 -16.92 5.17 4.61
N GLN A 81 -17.89 4.51 3.98
CA GLN A 81 -17.64 3.53 2.92
C GLN A 81 -16.98 4.19 1.70
N ASP A 82 -17.53 5.31 1.23
CA ASP A 82 -17.00 6.08 0.09
C ASP A 82 -15.53 6.49 0.33
N MET A 83 -15.23 7.00 1.54
CA MET A 83 -13.86 7.35 1.91
C MET A 83 -12.91 6.14 1.93
N ARG A 84 -13.38 4.95 2.33
CA ARG A 84 -12.57 3.71 2.25
C ARG A 84 -12.29 3.32 0.80
N GLU A 85 -13.30 3.40 -0.07
CA GLU A 85 -13.15 3.12 -1.50
C GLU A 85 -12.15 4.08 -2.12
N GLN A 86 -12.27 5.39 -1.86
CA GLN A 86 -11.32 6.39 -2.34
C GLN A 86 -9.88 6.12 -1.87
N ILE A 87 -9.68 5.65 -0.63
CA ILE A 87 -8.34 5.29 -0.13
C ILE A 87 -7.78 4.05 -0.86
N LEU A 88 -8.63 3.07 -1.17
CA LEU A 88 -8.22 1.87 -1.90
C LEU A 88 -7.91 2.20 -3.37
N GLU A 89 -8.69 3.08 -3.99
CA GLU A 89 -8.45 3.61 -5.34
C GLU A 89 -7.23 4.53 -5.41
N THR A 90 -6.90 5.21 -4.30
CA THR A 90 -5.72 6.07 -4.24
C THR A 90 -4.46 5.23 -4.43
N PRO A 91 -3.58 5.60 -5.38
CA PRO A 91 -2.34 4.87 -5.60
C PRO A 91 -1.40 4.99 -4.38
N PRO A 92 -0.59 3.96 -4.09
CA PRO A 92 0.17 3.87 -2.85
C PRO A 92 1.16 5.02 -2.62
N HIS A 93 1.68 5.63 -3.68
CA HIS A 93 2.57 6.80 -3.58
C HIS A 93 1.85 8.08 -3.12
N LEU A 94 0.53 8.19 -3.32
CA LEU A 94 -0.29 9.31 -2.83
C LEU A 94 -0.88 9.04 -1.43
N ARG A 95 -1.02 7.77 -1.03
CA ARG A 95 -1.56 7.41 0.30
C ARG A 95 -0.75 8.02 1.44
N GLN A 96 0.57 8.11 1.29
CA GLN A 96 1.44 8.72 2.30
C GLN A 96 1.17 10.23 2.48
N ASP A 97 0.96 10.94 1.37
CA ASP A 97 0.63 12.37 1.37
C ASP A 97 -0.76 12.62 2.00
N LEU A 98 -1.76 11.81 1.61
CA LEU A 98 -3.09 11.86 2.22
C LEU A 98 -3.02 11.58 3.73
N LEU A 99 -2.23 10.61 4.16
CA LEU A 99 -2.08 10.29 5.58
C LEU A 99 -1.53 11.50 6.35
N ASP A 100 -0.51 12.15 5.80
CA ASP A 100 0.09 13.35 6.42
C ASP A 100 -0.95 14.48 6.54
N HIS A 101 -1.74 14.69 5.49
CA HIS A 101 -2.87 15.63 5.48
C HIS A 101 -3.91 15.32 6.57
N PHE A 102 -4.36 14.05 6.70
CA PHE A 102 -5.32 13.67 7.74
C PHE A 102 -4.75 13.78 9.15
N MET A 103 -3.45 13.55 9.31
CA MET A 103 -2.73 13.69 10.59
C MET A 103 -2.45 15.15 10.94
N GLY A 104 -2.81 16.12 10.09
CA GLY A 104 -2.57 17.54 10.31
C GLY A 104 -1.09 17.91 10.29
N ARG A 105 -0.25 17.07 9.68
CA ARG A 105 1.14 17.40 9.42
C ARG A 105 1.19 18.26 8.15
N PRO A 106 2.04 19.30 8.12
CA PRO A 106 2.19 20.09 6.91
C PRO A 106 2.88 19.23 5.84
N THR A 107 2.16 18.96 4.75
CA THR A 107 2.70 18.39 3.52
C THR A 107 3.66 19.40 2.88
N GLY A 108 4.86 19.51 3.43
CA GLY A 108 5.89 20.42 2.97
C GLY A 108 6.86 20.82 4.07
N LEU A 109 7.99 20.11 4.14
CA LEU A 109 9.34 20.69 4.28
C LEU A 109 10.36 19.54 4.28
N HIS A 110 10.77 19.13 3.07
CA HIS A 110 12.15 18.72 2.82
C HIS A 110 12.55 19.14 1.41
#